data_AF-A0A392PG18-F1
#
_entry.id   AF-A0A392PG18-F1
#
_cell.length_a   1.000
_cell.length_b   1.000
_cell.length_c   1.000
_cell.angle_alpha   90.00
_cell.angle_beta   90.00
_cell.angle_gamma   90.00
#
_symmetry.space_group_name_H-M   'P 1'
#
loop_
_entity.id
_entity.type
_entity.pdbx_description
1 polymer ?
#
loop_
_entity_poly.entity_id
_entity_poly.type
_entity_poly.pdbx_seq_one_letter_code
_entity_poly.pdbx_strand_id
1 'polypeptide(L)' 'HPALIARHRPFRVTHEAAERWLHHMQQALDNTSHIDDDSKIMLMNFFRHTAYFLVAGIEQKNQSLHPCKDAPGRHPCTNF' A
#
# COMPACT_ATOMS: atom_id res chain seq x y z
N HIS A 1 5.69 -3.80 -15.95
CA HIS A 1 4.92 -2.91 -15.06
C HIS A 1 5.07 -3.37 -13.60
N PRO A 2 5.45 -2.50 -12.64
CA PRO A 2 5.75 -2.89 -11.25
C PRO A 2 4.57 -3.52 -10.49
N ALA A 3 3.33 -3.04 -10.73
CA ALA A 3 2.09 -3.59 -10.18
C ALA A 3 2.06 -3.71 -8.63
N LEU A 4 2.57 -2.68 -7.93
CA LEU A 4 2.83 -2.72 -6.50
C LEU A 4 1.57 -3.04 -5.65
N ILE A 5 0.44 -2.38 -5.90
CA ILE A 5 -0.81 -2.64 -5.15
C ILE A 5 -1.23 -4.11 -5.28
N ALA A 6 -1.19 -4.68 -6.49
CA ALA A 6 -1.58 -6.07 -6.71
C ALA A 6 -0.66 -7.06 -5.98
N ARG A 7 0.65 -6.77 -5.96
CA ARG A 7 1.67 -7.60 -5.28
C ARG A 7 1.63 -7.48 -3.76
N HIS A 8 1.19 -6.34 -3.23
CA HIS A 8 1.13 -6.10 -1.77
C HIS A 8 -0.21 -6.48 -1.14
N ARG A 9 -1.24 -6.73 -1.97
CA ARG A 9 -2.58 -7.13 -1.55
C ARG A 9 -2.65 -8.33 -0.57
N PRO A 10 -1.80 -9.37 -0.67
CA PRO A 10 -1.84 -10.48 0.30
C PRO A 10 -1.40 -10.09 1.71
N PHE A 11 -0.76 -8.93 1.89
CA PHE A 11 -0.25 -8.48 3.16
C PHE A 11 -1.17 -7.45 3.81
N ARG A 12 -1.15 -7.40 5.15
CA ARG A 12 -1.86 -6.38 5.92
C ARG A 12 -1.08 -5.08 5.90
N VAL A 13 -1.35 -4.24 4.91
CA VAL A 13 -0.72 -2.92 4.74
C VAL A 13 -1.61 -1.85 5.38
N THR A 14 -1.51 -1.70 6.71
CA THR A 14 -2.22 -0.67 7.48
C THR A 14 -1.41 0.62 7.57
N HIS A 15 -2.02 1.70 8.06
CA HIS A 15 -1.31 2.95 8.36
C HIS A 15 -0.13 2.73 9.34
N GLU A 16 -0.34 1.94 10.40
CA GLU A 16 0.72 1.56 11.34
C GLU A 16 1.85 0.75 10.67
N ALA A 17 1.50 -0.18 9.78
CA ALA A 17 2.50 -0.95 9.03
C ALA A 17 3.34 -0.04 8.11
N ALA A 18 2.72 0.99 7.51
CA ALA A 18 3.42 1.99 6.71
C ALA A 18 4.40 2.80 7.57
N GLU A 19 3.99 3.31 8.74
CA GLU A 19 4.90 3.99 9.67
C GLU A 19 6.07 3.10 10.09
N ARG A 20 5.78 1.83 10.42
CA ARG A 20 6.80 0.88 10.84
C ARG A 20 7.80 0.60 9.72
N TRP A 21 7.33 0.49 8.48
CA TRP A 21 8.21 0.31 7.33
C TRP A 21 9.07 1.56 7.07
N LEU A 22 8.48 2.77 7.16
CA LEU A 22 9.21 4.04 6.99
C LEU A 22 10.28 4.24 8.06
N HIS A 23 10.01 3.86 9.31
CA HIS A 23 11.00 3.88 10.38
C HIS A 23 12.23 3.05 10.02
N HIS A 24 12.03 1.84 9.47
CA HIS A 24 13.14 0.99 9.04
C HIS A 24 13.87 1.55 7.80
N MET A 25 13.16 2.18 6.86
CA MET A 25 13.79 2.82 5.71
C MET A 25 14.64 4.03 6.13
N GLN A 26 14.18 4.83 7.09
CA GLN A 26 14.96 5.94 7.63
C GLN A 26 16.25 5.43 8.28
N GLN A 27 16.15 4.44 9.16
CA GLN A 27 17.33 3.81 9.77
C GLN A 27 18.30 3.24 8.73
N ALA A 28 17.79 2.64 7.66
CA ALA A 28 18.64 2.12 6.59
C ALA A 28 19.39 3.25 5.84
N LEU A 29 18.70 4.35 5.53
CA LEU A 29 19.33 5.52 4.87
C LEU A 29 20.33 6.22 5.79
N ASP A 30 20.02 6.36 7.07
CA ASP A 30 20.92 6.99 8.05
C ASP A 30 22.25 6.23 8.13
N ASN A 31 22.19 4.89 8.06
CA ASN A 31 23.36 4.01 8.13
C ASN A 31 24.05 3.77 6.78
N THR A 32 23.56 4.35 5.68
CA THR A 32 24.17 4.19 4.35
C THR A 32 25.08 5.39 4.05
N SER A 33 26.40 5.16 4.08
CA SER A 33 27.43 6.19 3.88
C SER A 33 27.57 6.68 2.43
N HIS A 34 27.08 5.91 1.45
CA HIS A 34 27.25 6.19 0.03
C HIS A 34 26.08 6.94 -0.61
N ILE A 35 25.12 7.42 0.20
CA ILE A 35 23.99 8.24 -0.26
C ILE A 35 24.14 9.60 0.43
N ASP A 36 24.15 10.67 -0.35
CA ASP A 36 24.20 12.04 0.15
C ASP A 36 22.87 12.49 0.77
N ASP A 37 22.91 13.55 1.57
CA ASP A 37 21.74 14.00 2.35
C ASP A 37 20.56 14.43 1.47
N ASP A 38 20.82 15.09 0.33
CA ASP A 38 19.77 15.51 -0.60
C ASP A 38 19.08 14.28 -1.22
N SER A 39 19.86 13.29 -1.63
CA SER A 39 19.35 12.00 -2.10
C SER A 39 18.56 11.25 -1.02
N LYS A 40 18.97 11.28 0.25
CA LYS A 40 18.21 10.68 1.36
C LYS A 40 16.85 11.34 1.53
N ILE A 41 16.79 12.67 1.46
CA ILE A 41 15.53 13.43 1.54
C ILE A 41 14.60 13.03 0.38
N MET A 42 15.12 12.99 -0.85
CA MET A 42 14.33 12.58 -2.03
C MET A 42 13.80 11.16 -1.90
N LEU A 43 14.63 10.21 -1.48
CA LEU A 43 14.24 8.82 -1.28
C LEU A 43 13.18 8.69 -0.19
N MET A 44 13.33 9.38 0.94
CA MET A 44 12.35 9.32 2.02
C MET A 44 11.00 9.90 1.61
N ASN A 45 10.98 10.98 0.83
CA ASN A 45 9.75 11.52 0.26
C ASN A 45 9.06 10.52 -0.68
N PHE A 46 9.84 9.86 -1.55
CA PHE A 46 9.33 8.82 -2.43
C PHE A 46 8.76 7.61 -1.66
N PHE A 47 9.50 7.13 -0.65
CA PHE A 47 9.07 6.04 0.22
C PHE A 47 7.81 6.38 1.00
N ARG A 48 7.75 7.57 1.60
CA ARG A 48 6.58 8.06 2.34
C ARG A 48 5.34 8.11 1.47
N HIS A 49 5.45 8.72 0.28
CA HIS A 49 4.33 8.78 -0.66
C HIS A 49 3.87 7.37 -1.08
N THR A 50 4.82 6.51 -1.44
CA THR A 50 4.52 5.14 -1.91
C THR A 50 3.88 4.28 -0.82
N ALA A 51 4.33 4.40 0.43
CA ALA A 51 3.81 3.62 1.55
C ALA A 51 2.32 3.91 1.78
N TYR A 52 1.92 5.18 1.84
CA TYR A 52 0.50 5.52 2.01
C TYR A 52 -0.32 5.30 0.72
N PHE A 53 0.28 5.46 -0.46
CA PHE A 53 -0.37 5.06 -1.71
C PHE A 53 -0.74 3.58 -1.72
N LEU A 54 0.10 2.70 -1.14
CA LEU A 54 -0.22 1.29 -0.97
C LEU A 54 -1.35 1.05 0.02
N VAL A 55 -1.36 1.74 1.16
CA VAL A 55 -2.46 1.66 2.14
C VAL A 55 -3.79 2.01 1.47
N ALA A 56 -3.89 3.20 0.88
CA ALA A 56 -5.11 3.67 0.21
C ALA A 56 -5.51 2.77 -0.96
N GLY A 57 -4.54 2.34 -1.78
CA GLY A 57 -4.78 1.49 -2.93
C GLY A 57 -5.29 0.09 -2.56
N ILE A 58 -4.80 -0.48 -1.46
CA ILE A 58 -5.25 -1.79 -0.95
C ILE A 58 -6.62 -1.65 -0.28
N GLU A 59 -6.86 -0.61 0.52
CA GLU A 59 -8.17 -0.33 1.13
C GLU A 59 -9.25 -0.18 0.06
N GLN A 60 -9.02 0.63 -0.98
CA GLN A 60 -9.94 0.81 -2.10
C GLN A 60 -10.18 -0.51 -2.85
N LYS A 61 -9.12 -1.27 -3.14
CA LYS A 61 -9.23 -2.58 -3.79
C LYS A 61 -10.05 -3.55 -2.95
N ASN A 62 -9.89 -3.56 -1.63
CA ASN A 62 -10.64 -4.44 -0.73
C ASN A 62 -12.12 -4.05 -0.66
N GLN A 63 -12.44 -2.75 -0.62
CA GLN A 63 -13.81 -2.25 -0.72
C GLN A 63 -14.48 -2.67 -2.05
N SER A 64 -13.74 -2.63 -3.16
CA SER A 64 -14.28 -3.04 -4.47
C SER A 64 -14.63 -4.54 -4.60
N LEU A 65 -14.17 -5.43 -3.71
CA LEU A 65 -14.65 -6.82 -3.68
C LEU A 65 -15.87 -7.03 -2.80
N HIS A 66 -16.29 -6.00 -2.06
CA HIS A 66 -17.51 -6.01 -1.29
C HIS A 66 -18.58 -5.05 -1.85
N PRO A 67 -19.03 -5.13 -3.13
CA PRO A 67 -20.24 -4.42 -3.55
C PRO A 67 -21.54 -5.16 -3.20
N CYS A 68 -21.50 -6.44 -2.79
CA CYS A 68 -22.72 -7.23 -2.57
C CYS A 68 -22.55 -8.20 -1.40
N LYS A 69 -22.80 -7.76 -0.17
CA LYS A 69 -23.08 -8.71 0.93
C LYS A 69 -24.33 -8.43 1.75
N ASP A 70 -25.03 -7.31 1.53
CA ASP A 70 -26.22 -6.96 2.31
C ASP A 70 -27.46 -6.65 1.43
N ALA A 71 -27.78 -7.54 0.49
CA ALA A 71 -29.08 -7.53 -0.18
C ALA A 71 -29.97 -8.66 0.39
N PRO A 72 -31.02 -8.37 1.17
CA PRO A 72 -32.08 -9.33 1.46
C PRO A 72 -32.99 -9.39 0.23
N GLY A 73 -32.59 -10.15 -0.79
CA GLY A 73 -33.37 -10.26 -2.02
C GLY A 73 -32.67 -11.08 -3.09
N ARG A 74 -33.40 -12.04 -3.67
CA ARG A 74 -32.96 -12.98 -4.71
C ARG A 74 -32.05 -12.33 -5.76
N HIS A 75 -30.85 -12.88 -5.93
CA HIS A 75 -29.92 -12.53 -7.00
C HIS A 75 -30.45 -13.00 -8.38
N PRO A 76 -30.49 -12.14 -9.40
CA PRO A 76 -30.70 -12.53 -10.79
C PRO A 76 -29.33 -12.56 -11.49
N CYS A 77 -28.57 -13.62 -11.27
CA CYS A 77 -27.40 -13.91 -12.12
C CYS A 77 -27.55 -15.33 -12.65
N THR A 78 -28.60 -15.53 -13.45
CA THR A 78 -28.78 -16.68 -14.33
C THR A 78 -27.94 -16.48 -15.58
N ASN A 79 -27.06 -17.46 -15.84
CA ASN A 79 -26.58 -17.95 -17.13
C ASN A 79 -26.27 -16.92 -18.24
N PHE A 80 -24.97 -16.69 -18.46
CA PHE A 80 -24.37 -16.63 -19.80
C PHE A 80 -22.98 -17.27 -19.76
#